data_AF-A0A1E7FVD0-F1
#
_entry.id   AF-A0A1E7FVD0-F1
#
_cell.length_a   1.000
_cell.length_b   1.000
_cell.length_c   1.000
_cell.angle_alpha   90.00
_cell.angle_beta   90.00
_cell.angle_gamma   90.00
#
_symmetry.space_group_name_H-M   'P 1'
#
loop_
_entity.id
_entity.type
_entity.pdbx_description
1 polymer ?
#
loop_
_entity_poly.entity_id
_entity_poly.type
_entity_poly.pdbx_seq_one_letter_code
_entity_poly.pdbx_strand_id
1 'polypeptide(L)'
;MESKPCNDLEETTPELSACLIVMDDNHFLIEWIAFHYHTANLRNLIITSDPNSKTRPTKILDRWRDRIKIQEWNETRFLPKTFKKMVKAEQAGKNGEKLANHRVRQSKFNLECLKSFKRQNLGWTTLIDSDEYLLTNNYIDNGTLSTTSVPELLREIHIPNYSAHESNITDVENQEVIPPGFHGNDFQTMRWRKFGFRETWVDTHWDTSCGAVRNIPNKVIIDLRRLKLSDLNKSSQTGNPHQPLDICPENIYSKISDTPFILHHYMGTPEQWFYRGGDKRGIGYRRARYEDYNQRIGALEKDSPIRFWLNNFVTKVGSTEAKRLLNNVGRLEPLPGIKLVEPAEVSSEQNQSIYKIGDVLNVNYAGAGYWEPGEIYAIYSDNFYSVFFEDCTQEIATFAERMKPLKKQSSKKKKVK
;
A
#
# COMPACT_ATOMS: atom_id res chain seq x y z
N MET A 1 35.10 4.05 -12.32
CA MET A 1 34.27 3.82 -13.52
C MET A 1 33.69 5.14 -13.93
N GLU A 2 34.20 5.67 -15.03
CA GLU A 2 33.76 6.94 -15.62
C GLU A 2 32.31 6.83 -16.11
N SER A 3 31.55 7.91 -15.99
CA SER A 3 30.17 8.03 -16.43
C SER A 3 30.10 7.91 -17.96
N LYS A 4 29.32 6.94 -18.47
CA LYS A 4 28.99 6.89 -19.89
C LYS A 4 28.07 8.07 -20.26
N PRO A 5 28.29 8.74 -21.41
CA PRO A 5 27.38 9.75 -21.92
C PRO A 5 26.03 9.14 -22.33
N CYS A 6 24.96 9.92 -22.19
CA CYS A 6 23.55 9.50 -22.33
C CYS A 6 23.14 8.97 -23.73
N ASN A 7 24.01 9.02 -24.73
CA ASN A 7 23.63 8.83 -26.14
C ASN A 7 23.91 7.43 -26.70
N ASP A 8 24.54 6.52 -25.95
CA ASP A 8 24.81 5.14 -26.37
C ASP A 8 24.01 4.12 -25.54
N LEU A 9 22.73 4.40 -25.30
CA LEU A 9 21.82 3.36 -24.80
C LEU A 9 21.30 2.59 -26.02
N GLU A 10 21.83 1.38 -26.26
CA GLU A 10 21.10 0.37 -27.04
C GLU A 10 19.64 0.37 -26.59
N GLU A 11 18.70 0.24 -27.54
CA GLU A 11 17.24 0.19 -27.39
C GLU A 11 16.74 -1.02 -26.56
N THR A 12 17.36 -1.25 -25.41
CA THR A 12 16.91 -2.24 -24.44
C THR A 12 15.79 -1.60 -23.63
N THR A 13 14.61 -2.19 -23.73
CA THR A 13 13.48 -1.81 -22.87
C THR A 13 13.93 -1.82 -21.40
N PRO A 14 13.74 -0.72 -20.65
CA PRO A 14 14.23 -0.65 -19.28
C PRO A 14 13.60 -1.77 -18.43
N GLU A 15 14.43 -2.52 -17.72
CA GLU A 15 13.98 -3.55 -16.79
C GLU A 15 13.62 -2.95 -15.43
N LEU A 16 12.49 -3.39 -14.87
CA LEU A 16 12.13 -3.08 -13.49
C LEU A 16 12.70 -4.11 -12.52
N SER A 17 13.16 -3.61 -11.38
CA SER A 17 13.51 -4.38 -10.19
C SER A 17 12.56 -4.03 -9.04
N ALA A 18 12.27 -4.99 -8.16
CA ALA A 18 11.39 -4.74 -7.01
C ALA A 18 11.94 -5.35 -5.72
N CYS A 19 11.74 -4.62 -4.62
CA CYS A 19 11.95 -5.08 -3.25
C CYS A 19 10.59 -5.30 -2.58
N LEU A 20 10.31 -6.52 -2.14
CA LEU A 20 9.00 -6.90 -1.63
C LEU A 20 9.08 -7.62 -0.28
N ILE A 21 8.24 -7.23 0.67
CA ILE A 21 7.97 -7.99 1.91
C ILE A 21 6.54 -8.49 1.85
N VAL A 22 6.33 -9.80 2.04
CA VAL A 22 4.98 -10.40 1.96
C VAL A 22 4.54 -10.99 3.30
N MET A 23 3.26 -10.79 3.65
CA MET A 23 2.63 -11.34 4.86
C MET A 23 1.39 -12.17 4.50
N ASP A 24 1.58 -13.47 4.22
CA ASP A 24 0.49 -14.40 3.85
C ASP A 24 -0.36 -13.94 2.63
N ASP A 25 0.14 -12.98 1.86
CA ASP A 25 -0.51 -12.38 0.68
C ASP A 25 -0.32 -13.18 -0.60
N ASN A 26 -0.15 -14.49 -0.49
CA ASN A 26 0.15 -15.36 -1.63
C ASN A 26 -0.96 -15.32 -2.69
N HIS A 27 -2.21 -15.06 -2.27
CA HIS A 27 -3.36 -14.92 -3.15
C HIS A 27 -3.29 -13.66 -4.04
N PHE A 28 -2.68 -12.57 -3.55
CA PHE A 28 -2.39 -11.37 -4.35
C PHE A 28 -1.10 -11.51 -5.15
N LEU A 29 -0.08 -12.17 -4.59
CA LEU A 29 1.25 -12.27 -5.19
C LEU A 29 1.25 -12.91 -6.58
N ILE A 30 0.34 -13.87 -6.84
CA ILE A 30 0.23 -14.56 -8.13
C ILE A 30 -0.09 -13.57 -9.25
N GLU A 31 -1.11 -12.73 -9.05
CA GLU A 31 -1.47 -11.67 -9.99
C GLU A 31 -0.38 -10.60 -10.03
N TRP A 32 0.11 -10.19 -8.86
CA TRP A 32 1.12 -9.14 -8.74
C TRP A 32 2.36 -9.41 -9.60
N ILE A 33 2.92 -10.63 -9.57
CA ILE A 33 4.10 -10.98 -10.37
C ILE A 33 3.75 -10.98 -11.85
N ALA A 34 2.63 -11.59 -12.24
CA ALA A 34 2.23 -11.68 -13.64
C ALA A 34 1.97 -10.31 -14.25
N PHE A 35 1.26 -9.48 -13.50
CA PHE A 35 0.94 -8.11 -13.86
C PHE A 35 2.21 -7.31 -14.09
N HIS A 36 3.10 -7.19 -13.09
CA HIS A 36 4.33 -6.37 -13.22
C HIS A 36 5.34 -6.96 -14.21
N TYR A 37 5.40 -8.28 -14.38
CA TYR A 37 6.20 -8.91 -15.43
C TYR A 37 5.77 -8.46 -16.82
N HIS A 38 4.45 -8.34 -17.03
CA HIS A 38 3.86 -7.97 -18.30
C HIS A 38 3.87 -6.46 -18.54
N THR A 39 3.35 -5.68 -17.59
CA THR A 39 3.05 -4.24 -17.76
C THR A 39 4.25 -3.35 -17.44
N ALA A 40 5.15 -3.78 -16.55
CA ALA A 40 6.26 -2.97 -16.06
C ALA A 40 7.63 -3.59 -16.33
N ASN A 41 7.70 -4.65 -17.13
CA ASN A 41 8.95 -5.34 -17.47
C ASN A 41 9.76 -5.77 -16.24
N LEU A 42 9.10 -6.31 -15.21
CA LEU A 42 9.77 -6.85 -14.01
C LEU A 42 10.68 -8.01 -14.39
N ARG A 43 11.99 -7.87 -14.14
CA ARG A 43 13.00 -8.92 -14.42
C ARG A 43 13.86 -9.29 -13.23
N ASN A 44 13.83 -8.49 -12.16
CA ASN A 44 14.60 -8.73 -10.95
C ASN A 44 13.71 -8.55 -9.72
N LEU A 45 13.66 -9.54 -8.83
CA LEU A 45 12.83 -9.49 -7.63
C LEU A 45 13.63 -9.99 -6.43
N ILE A 46 13.76 -9.15 -5.41
CA ILE A 46 14.22 -9.58 -4.09
C ILE A 46 12.98 -9.56 -3.18
N ILE A 47 12.69 -10.69 -2.58
CA ILE A 47 11.49 -10.88 -1.76
C ILE A 47 11.86 -11.55 -0.44
N THR A 48 11.19 -11.16 0.64
CA THR A 48 11.27 -11.85 1.93
C THR A 48 9.88 -11.99 2.55
N SER A 49 9.69 -13.02 3.36
CA SER A 49 8.45 -13.20 4.13
C SER A 49 8.57 -12.51 5.49
N ASP A 50 7.50 -11.85 5.94
CA ASP A 50 7.43 -11.42 7.34
C ASP A 50 7.52 -12.66 8.26
N PRO A 51 8.22 -12.61 9.40
CA PRO A 51 8.30 -13.74 10.33
C PRO A 51 6.97 -14.13 10.98
N ASN A 52 5.96 -13.26 10.92
CA ASN A 52 4.61 -13.62 11.35
C ASN A 52 3.83 -14.38 10.27
N SER A 53 4.36 -14.47 9.05
CA SER A 53 3.76 -15.25 7.96
C SER A 53 3.64 -16.72 8.37
N LYS A 54 2.50 -17.29 8.04
CA LYS A 54 2.14 -18.70 8.21
C LYS A 54 2.41 -19.51 6.96
N THR A 55 2.54 -18.86 5.80
CA THR A 55 2.86 -19.48 4.53
C THR A 55 4.08 -18.83 3.88
N ARG A 56 4.61 -19.48 2.84
CA ARG A 56 5.78 -19.01 2.09
C ARG A 56 5.46 -18.92 0.61
N PRO A 57 5.95 -17.87 -0.09
CA PRO A 57 5.66 -17.66 -1.51
C PRO A 57 6.47 -18.59 -2.43
N THR A 58 7.39 -19.41 -1.91
CA THR A 58 8.38 -20.18 -2.69
C THR A 58 7.78 -20.91 -3.89
N LYS A 59 6.67 -21.65 -3.70
CA LYS A 59 6.00 -22.38 -4.78
C LYS A 59 5.42 -21.48 -5.88
N ILE A 60 5.06 -20.23 -5.55
CA ILE A 60 4.63 -19.23 -6.52
C ILE A 60 5.85 -18.70 -7.25
N LEU A 61 6.91 -18.33 -6.51
CA LEU A 61 8.16 -17.80 -7.06
C LEU A 61 8.84 -18.78 -8.02
N ASP A 62 8.85 -20.07 -7.71
CA ASP A 62 9.48 -21.11 -8.53
C ASP A 62 8.87 -21.20 -9.93
N ARG A 63 7.61 -20.77 -10.11
CA ARG A 63 6.95 -20.75 -11.42
C ARG A 63 7.58 -19.74 -12.39
N TRP A 64 8.30 -18.75 -11.84
CA TRP A 64 8.81 -17.57 -12.55
C TRP A 64 10.33 -17.49 -12.63
N ARG A 65 11.07 -18.40 -11.99
CA ARG A 65 12.54 -18.33 -11.89
C ARG A 65 13.28 -18.45 -13.22
N ASP A 66 12.63 -19.03 -14.22
CA ASP A 66 13.11 -19.11 -15.61
C ASP A 66 12.94 -17.79 -16.37
N ARG A 67 12.14 -16.85 -15.84
CA ARG A 67 11.75 -15.58 -16.49
C ARG A 67 12.20 -14.33 -15.72
N ILE A 68 12.32 -14.45 -14.41
CA ILE A 68 12.65 -13.37 -13.47
C ILE A 68 13.79 -13.85 -12.58
N LYS A 69 14.82 -13.01 -12.41
CA LYS A 69 15.89 -13.25 -11.43
C LYS A 69 15.35 -13.01 -10.02
N ILE A 70 14.89 -14.08 -9.37
CA ILE A 70 14.27 -14.02 -8.04
C ILE A 70 15.25 -14.43 -6.95
N GLN A 71 15.43 -13.58 -5.95
CA GLN A 71 16.14 -13.90 -4.72
C GLN A 71 15.13 -13.92 -3.55
N GLU A 72 14.94 -15.08 -2.94
CA GLU A 72 14.11 -15.21 -1.72
C GLU A 72 15.03 -15.13 -0.50
N TRP A 73 14.95 -14.03 0.25
CA TRP A 73 15.82 -13.77 1.39
C TRP A 73 15.16 -14.18 2.71
N ASN A 74 16.00 -14.56 3.67
CA ASN A 74 15.63 -14.71 5.07
C ASN A 74 16.11 -13.50 5.90
N GLU A 75 15.60 -13.35 7.13
CA GLU A 75 15.97 -12.23 8.00
C GLU A 75 17.47 -12.14 8.30
N THR A 76 18.18 -13.28 8.39
CA THR A 76 19.61 -13.31 8.69
C THR A 76 20.47 -12.65 7.60
N ARG A 77 19.92 -12.51 6.39
CA ARG A 77 20.60 -11.87 5.26
C ARG A 77 20.74 -10.35 5.43
N PHE A 78 19.75 -9.69 6.03
CA PHE A 78 19.65 -8.23 6.03
C PHE A 78 19.50 -7.60 7.42
N LEU A 79 19.10 -8.37 8.44
CA LEU A 79 19.00 -7.85 9.80
C LEU A 79 20.36 -7.85 10.51
N PRO A 80 20.83 -6.70 11.02
CA PRO A 80 22.05 -6.64 11.80
C PRO A 80 21.84 -7.22 13.20
N LYS A 81 22.92 -7.67 13.84
CA LYS A 81 22.91 -8.12 15.26
C LYS A 81 22.36 -7.06 16.22
N THR A 82 22.46 -5.78 15.85
CA THR A 82 21.95 -4.63 16.61
C THR A 82 20.45 -4.38 16.44
N PHE A 83 19.72 -5.19 15.66
CA PHE A 83 18.29 -5.01 15.37
C PHE A 83 17.44 -4.76 16.61
N LYS A 84 17.59 -5.58 17.67
CA LYS A 84 16.84 -5.40 18.93
C LYS A 84 17.09 -4.05 19.61
N LYS A 85 18.30 -3.49 19.48
CA LYS A 85 18.61 -2.15 20.02
C LYS A 85 17.94 -1.05 19.20
N MET A 86 17.91 -1.20 17.87
CA MET A 86 17.26 -0.26 16.96
C MET A 86 15.74 -0.21 17.19
N VAL A 87 15.12 -1.37 17.40
CA VAL A 87 13.69 -1.47 17.74
C VAL A 87 13.37 -0.70 19.03
N LYS A 88 14.18 -0.85 20.08
CA LYS A 88 13.98 -0.10 21.34
C LYS A 88 14.07 1.41 21.15
N ALA A 89 14.95 1.88 20.25
CA ALA A 89 15.07 3.31 19.96
C ALA A 89 13.83 3.84 19.20
N GLU A 90 13.31 3.09 18.22
CA GLU A 90 12.07 3.43 17.50
C GLU A 90 10.85 3.47 18.45
N GLN A 91 10.81 2.58 19.45
CA GLN A 91 9.77 2.55 20.47
C GLN A 91 9.77 3.77 21.38
N ALA A 92 10.94 4.32 21.70
CA ALA A 92 11.05 5.48 22.60
C ALA A 92 10.32 6.73 22.07
N GLY A 93 9.98 6.77 20.78
CA GLY A 93 9.19 7.84 20.16
C GLY A 93 7.69 7.54 19.98
N LYS A 94 7.22 6.28 20.12
CA LYS A 94 5.82 5.88 19.83
C LYS A 94 5.39 4.65 20.65
N ASN A 95 4.19 4.69 21.25
CA ASN A 95 3.58 3.57 21.97
C ASN A 95 3.17 2.44 21.01
N GLY A 96 4.10 1.51 20.72
CA GLY A 96 3.78 0.30 19.96
C GLY A 96 5.00 -0.56 19.60
N GLU A 97 5.44 -1.42 20.52
CA GLU A 97 6.58 -2.34 20.34
C GLU A 97 6.55 -3.14 19.03
N LYS A 98 5.36 -3.56 18.62
CA LYS A 98 5.17 -4.47 17.49
C LYS A 98 5.23 -3.75 16.13
N LEU A 99 4.74 -2.51 16.04
CA LEU A 99 4.83 -1.72 14.81
C LEU A 99 6.26 -1.21 14.57
N ALA A 100 6.99 -0.89 15.64
CA ALA A 100 8.40 -0.55 15.58
C ALA A 100 9.25 -1.70 15.00
N ASN A 101 9.01 -2.94 15.42
CA ASN A 101 9.68 -4.13 14.87
C ASN A 101 9.52 -4.23 13.34
N HIS A 102 8.28 -4.09 12.85
CA HIS A 102 7.99 -4.17 11.42
C HIS A 102 8.66 -3.03 10.64
N ARG A 103 8.55 -1.77 11.11
CA ARG A 103 9.16 -0.60 10.45
C ARG A 103 10.68 -0.71 10.36
N VAL A 104 11.36 -1.09 11.44
CA VAL A 104 12.81 -1.27 11.44
C VAL A 104 13.21 -2.41 10.50
N ARG A 105 12.45 -3.51 10.48
CA ARG A 105 12.70 -4.62 9.55
C ARG A 105 12.55 -4.18 8.09
N GLN A 106 11.45 -3.52 7.76
CA GLN A 106 11.17 -3.04 6.40
C GLN A 106 12.26 -2.07 5.92
N SER A 107 12.66 -1.14 6.78
CA SER A 107 13.79 -0.25 6.57
C SER A 107 15.09 -1.01 6.21
N LYS A 108 15.47 -2.02 7.00
CA LYS A 108 16.72 -2.76 6.77
C LYS A 108 16.66 -3.65 5.54
N PHE A 109 15.52 -4.29 5.29
CA PHE A 109 15.31 -5.08 4.09
C PHE A 109 15.42 -4.21 2.83
N ASN A 110 14.66 -3.10 2.77
CA ASN A 110 14.65 -2.20 1.63
C ASN A 110 16.05 -1.69 1.33
N LEU A 111 16.77 -1.22 2.36
CA LEU A 111 18.11 -0.68 2.17
C LEU A 111 19.12 -1.72 1.67
N GLU A 112 19.09 -2.95 2.20
CA GLU A 112 19.97 -4.02 1.70
C GLU A 112 19.55 -4.51 0.31
N CYS A 113 18.25 -4.52 0.01
CA CYS A 113 17.75 -4.83 -1.33
C CYS A 113 18.26 -3.82 -2.37
N LEU A 114 18.12 -2.51 -2.11
CA LEU A 114 18.66 -1.46 -2.97
C LEU A 114 20.18 -1.60 -3.15
N LYS A 115 20.92 -1.90 -2.08
CA LYS A 115 22.38 -2.16 -2.16
C LYS A 115 22.70 -3.38 -3.01
N SER A 116 21.94 -4.46 -2.88
CA SER A 116 22.12 -5.68 -3.67
C SER A 116 21.91 -5.43 -5.16
N PHE A 117 20.83 -4.75 -5.54
CA PHE A 117 20.59 -4.37 -6.94
C PHE A 117 21.63 -3.37 -7.45
N LYS A 118 22.06 -2.42 -6.62
CA LYS A 118 23.15 -1.50 -6.99
C LYS A 118 24.47 -2.24 -7.26
N ARG A 119 24.83 -3.23 -6.44
CA ARG A 119 26.03 -4.07 -6.65
C ARG A 119 25.94 -4.91 -7.92
N GLN A 120 24.73 -5.25 -8.35
CA GLN A 120 24.44 -5.95 -9.61
C GLN A 120 24.34 -5.00 -10.83
N ASN A 121 24.57 -3.70 -10.64
CA ASN A 121 24.44 -2.66 -11.67
C ASN A 121 23.05 -2.60 -12.32
N LEU A 122 22.00 -2.88 -11.54
CA LEU A 122 20.61 -2.70 -11.97
C LEU A 122 20.15 -1.25 -11.76
N GLY A 123 19.15 -0.82 -12.53
CA GLY A 123 18.62 0.55 -12.55
C GLY A 123 17.32 0.72 -11.79
N TRP A 124 16.22 0.88 -12.53
CA TRP A 124 14.88 1.15 -11.98
C TRP A 124 14.49 0.12 -10.94
N THR A 125 14.28 0.59 -9.71
CA THR A 125 13.93 -0.23 -8.56
C THR A 125 12.79 0.40 -7.79
N THR A 126 11.73 -0.36 -7.53
CA THR A 126 10.60 0.09 -6.71
C THR A 126 10.60 -0.57 -5.32
N LEU A 127 10.20 0.20 -4.30
CA LEU A 127 9.88 -0.29 -2.97
C LEU A 127 8.35 -0.32 -2.83
N ILE A 128 7.76 -1.50 -2.84
CA ILE A 128 6.31 -1.69 -3.05
C ILE A 128 5.79 -2.85 -2.19
N ASP A 129 4.52 -2.82 -1.82
CA ASP A 129 3.86 -3.89 -1.07
C ASP A 129 3.07 -4.84 -2.00
N SER A 130 2.75 -6.05 -1.55
CA SER A 130 2.06 -7.07 -2.38
C SER A 130 0.60 -6.78 -2.63
N ASP A 131 0.03 -5.84 -1.88
CA ASP A 131 -1.31 -5.29 -2.09
C ASP A 131 -1.27 -3.98 -2.88
N GLU A 132 -0.20 -3.70 -3.63
CA GLU A 132 -0.04 -2.50 -4.46
C GLU A 132 0.43 -2.83 -5.87
N TYR A 133 -0.01 -2.08 -6.87
CA TYR A 133 0.43 -2.26 -8.25
C TYR A 133 0.61 -0.96 -9.01
N LEU A 134 1.58 -0.98 -9.93
CA LEU A 134 2.00 0.18 -10.73
C LEU A 134 1.17 0.31 -12.02
N LEU A 135 0.59 1.48 -12.26
CA LEU A 135 -0.03 1.82 -13.54
C LEU A 135 0.68 2.99 -14.21
N THR A 136 0.66 2.99 -15.55
CA THR A 136 0.98 4.19 -16.32
C THR A 136 -0.09 5.25 -16.06
N ASN A 137 0.38 6.47 -15.84
CA ASN A 137 -0.52 7.56 -15.58
C ASN A 137 -1.11 8.11 -16.89
N ASN A 138 -2.34 7.73 -17.19
CA ASN A 138 -3.06 8.22 -18.36
C ASN A 138 -3.74 9.58 -18.12
N TYR A 139 -3.51 10.23 -16.97
CA TYR A 139 -3.96 11.59 -16.66
C TYR A 139 -2.96 12.67 -17.09
N ILE A 140 -1.78 12.29 -17.60
CA ILE A 140 -0.88 13.25 -18.24
C ILE A 140 -1.51 13.68 -19.55
N ASP A 141 -1.84 14.96 -19.66
CA ASP A 141 -2.44 15.53 -20.86
C ASP A 141 -1.49 15.31 -22.05
N ASN A 142 -2.01 14.78 -23.17
CA ASN A 142 -1.23 14.36 -24.35
C ASN A 142 -0.39 15.49 -25.00
N GLY A 143 -0.50 16.74 -24.52
CA GLY A 143 0.26 17.90 -25.00
C GLY A 143 1.58 18.17 -24.26
N THR A 144 1.85 17.57 -23.10
CA THR A 144 2.99 17.97 -22.24
C THR A 144 4.13 16.96 -22.19
N LEU A 145 3.95 15.73 -22.69
CA LEU A 145 5.06 14.82 -23.02
C LEU A 145 5.67 15.21 -24.39
N SER A 146 5.94 16.50 -24.57
CA SER A 146 6.71 17.02 -25.68
C SER A 146 8.18 16.68 -25.44
N THR A 147 8.66 15.65 -26.15
CA THR A 147 10.07 15.41 -26.55
C THR A 147 11.16 15.40 -25.48
N THR A 148 10.85 15.59 -24.21
CA THR A 148 11.79 15.41 -23.10
C THR A 148 11.75 13.95 -22.75
N SER A 149 12.77 13.21 -23.18
CA SER A 149 12.85 11.77 -23.00
C SER A 149 12.53 11.38 -21.55
N VAL A 150 11.72 10.33 -21.35
CA VAL A 150 11.42 9.71 -20.05
C VAL A 150 12.65 9.65 -19.10
N PRO A 151 13.91 9.47 -19.56
CA PRO A 151 15.12 9.63 -18.74
C PRO A 151 15.35 10.96 -18.01
N GLU A 152 14.91 12.13 -18.53
CA GLU A 152 15.21 13.44 -17.92
C GLU A 152 14.26 13.80 -16.77
N LEU A 153 13.01 13.31 -16.80
CA LEU A 153 12.00 13.53 -15.76
C LEU A 153 12.20 12.65 -14.51
N LEU A 154 13.06 11.63 -14.58
CA LEU A 154 13.08 10.55 -13.61
C LEU A 154 14.37 10.53 -12.76
N ARG A 155 14.40 11.34 -11.70
CA ARG A 155 15.42 11.22 -10.64
C ARG A 155 14.97 10.25 -9.54
N GLU A 156 13.69 10.30 -9.17
CA GLU A 156 12.96 9.37 -8.32
C GLU A 156 11.49 9.85 -8.37
N ILE A 157 10.51 8.99 -8.61
CA ILE A 157 9.10 9.43 -8.61
C ILE A 157 8.45 9.03 -7.30
N HIS A 158 7.81 10.00 -6.69
CA HIS A 158 6.85 9.78 -5.62
C HIS A 158 5.50 9.46 -6.22
N ILE A 159 4.99 8.24 -6.01
CA ILE A 159 3.84 7.73 -6.75
C ILE A 159 2.56 7.84 -5.89
N PRO A 160 1.55 8.64 -6.30
CA PRO A 160 0.25 8.75 -5.65
C PRO A 160 -0.42 7.38 -5.46
N ASN A 161 -0.99 7.15 -4.27
CA ASN A 161 -1.66 5.89 -3.95
C ASN A 161 -3.17 6.11 -3.65
N TYR A 162 -4.00 5.14 -4.04
CA TYR A 162 -5.47 5.24 -4.05
C TYR A 162 -6.16 4.03 -3.44
N SER A 163 -7.37 4.24 -2.87
CA SER A 163 -8.30 3.15 -2.58
C SER A 163 -8.79 2.50 -3.87
N ALA A 164 -9.41 1.34 -3.70
CA ALA A 164 -10.15 0.70 -4.77
C ALA A 164 -11.52 0.27 -4.25
N HIS A 165 -12.58 0.60 -4.99
CA HIS A 165 -13.92 0.08 -4.79
C HIS A 165 -14.23 -0.95 -5.88
N GLU A 166 -15.02 -1.97 -5.51
CA GLU A 166 -15.35 -3.09 -6.38
C GLU A 166 -16.19 -2.64 -7.59
N SER A 167 -16.02 -3.35 -8.69
CA SER A 167 -16.78 -3.17 -9.92
C SER A 167 -18.00 -4.05 -9.94
N ASN A 168 -18.97 -3.68 -10.77
CA ASN A 168 -20.09 -4.56 -11.04
C ASN A 168 -19.61 -5.81 -11.77
N ILE A 169 -20.26 -6.94 -11.46
CA ILE A 169 -19.89 -8.25 -12.02
C ILE A 169 -19.90 -8.29 -13.55
N THR A 170 -20.83 -7.57 -14.18
CA THR A 170 -20.92 -7.45 -15.64
C THR A 170 -19.67 -6.83 -16.24
N ASP A 171 -19.06 -5.88 -15.54
CA ASP A 171 -17.82 -5.25 -15.99
C ASP A 171 -16.61 -6.14 -15.74
N VAL A 172 -16.64 -6.94 -14.66
CA VAL A 172 -15.54 -7.84 -14.27
C VAL A 172 -15.42 -9.02 -15.24
N GLU A 173 -16.56 -9.60 -15.66
CA GLU A 173 -16.63 -10.76 -16.53
C GLU A 173 -16.84 -10.41 -18.01
N ASN A 174 -16.45 -9.19 -18.41
CA ASN A 174 -16.52 -8.80 -19.81
C ASN A 174 -15.61 -9.68 -20.68
N GLN A 175 -16.21 -10.44 -21.59
CA GLN A 175 -15.52 -11.43 -22.44
C GLN A 175 -14.56 -10.79 -23.45
N GLU A 176 -14.64 -9.48 -23.72
CA GLU A 176 -13.67 -8.80 -24.58
C GLU A 176 -12.29 -8.67 -23.91
N VAL A 177 -12.25 -8.64 -22.58
CA VAL A 177 -11.02 -8.44 -21.79
C VAL A 177 -10.58 -9.70 -21.04
N ILE A 178 -11.50 -10.63 -20.76
CA ILE A 178 -11.19 -11.89 -20.09
C ILE A 178 -10.95 -13.00 -21.13
N PRO A 179 -9.70 -13.51 -21.24
CA PRO A 179 -9.39 -14.56 -22.20
C PRO A 179 -10.02 -15.91 -21.81
N PRO A 180 -10.29 -16.81 -22.78
CA PRO A 180 -10.91 -18.11 -22.51
C PRO A 180 -10.16 -18.96 -21.47
N GLY A 181 -10.91 -19.51 -20.51
CA GLY A 181 -10.39 -20.35 -19.43
C GLY A 181 -9.87 -19.58 -18.21
N PHE A 182 -10.21 -18.29 -18.11
CA PHE A 182 -10.01 -17.46 -16.93
C PHE A 182 -11.35 -16.85 -16.49
N HIS A 183 -11.45 -16.46 -15.22
CA HIS A 183 -12.60 -15.74 -14.67
C HIS A 183 -12.12 -14.39 -14.14
N GLY A 184 -12.78 -13.29 -14.53
CA GLY A 184 -12.40 -11.95 -14.11
C GLY A 184 -12.40 -11.80 -12.59
N ASN A 185 -13.31 -12.50 -11.90
CA ASN A 185 -13.43 -12.49 -10.45
C ASN A 185 -12.21 -13.02 -9.68
N ASP A 186 -11.33 -13.77 -10.35
CA ASP A 186 -10.09 -14.24 -9.74
C ASP A 186 -9.01 -13.14 -9.68
N PHE A 187 -9.22 -11.99 -10.35
CA PHE A 187 -8.22 -10.92 -10.52
C PHE A 187 -8.65 -9.60 -9.87
N GLN A 188 -7.81 -9.09 -8.98
CA GLN A 188 -8.00 -7.84 -8.27
C GLN A 188 -8.03 -6.64 -9.21
N THR A 189 -7.20 -6.65 -10.25
CA THR A 189 -7.15 -5.59 -11.26
C THR A 189 -8.42 -5.49 -12.12
N MET A 190 -9.23 -6.55 -12.16
CA MET A 190 -10.52 -6.54 -12.84
C MET A 190 -11.64 -6.07 -11.90
N ARG A 191 -11.57 -6.48 -10.63
CA ARG A 191 -12.58 -6.20 -9.59
C ARG A 191 -12.46 -4.81 -9.00
N TRP A 192 -11.29 -4.42 -8.49
CA TRP A 192 -11.11 -3.24 -7.64
C TRP A 192 -10.48 -2.10 -8.44
N ARG A 193 -11.34 -1.36 -9.16
CA ARG A 193 -10.89 -0.36 -10.15
C ARG A 193 -11.49 1.04 -10.01
N LYS A 194 -12.38 1.28 -9.06
CA LYS A 194 -12.87 2.62 -8.77
C LYS A 194 -11.91 3.25 -7.77
N PHE A 195 -11.08 4.17 -8.24
CA PHE A 195 -9.96 4.71 -7.46
C PHE A 195 -10.13 6.20 -7.18
N GLY A 196 -9.25 6.76 -6.35
CA GLY A 196 -9.42 8.12 -5.86
C GLY A 196 -10.16 8.15 -4.53
N PHE A 197 -9.95 9.21 -3.76
CA PHE A 197 -10.84 9.53 -2.65
C PHE A 197 -11.67 10.72 -3.08
N ARG A 198 -13.00 10.56 -3.10
CA ARG A 198 -13.84 11.75 -3.13
C ARG A 198 -13.72 12.43 -1.77
N GLU A 199 -13.13 13.62 -1.77
CA GLU A 199 -13.08 14.46 -0.58
C GLU A 199 -14.51 14.69 -0.10
N THR A 200 -14.75 14.33 1.16
CA THR A 200 -16.02 14.58 1.84
C THR A 200 -15.77 15.68 2.84
N TRP A 201 -16.43 16.81 2.69
CA TRP A 201 -16.29 17.94 3.61
C TRP A 201 -17.36 17.85 4.69
N VAL A 202 -16.96 18.03 5.95
CA VAL A 202 -17.83 17.97 7.12
C VAL A 202 -17.67 19.27 7.89
N ASP A 203 -18.78 19.97 8.09
CA ASP A 203 -18.80 21.15 8.97
C ASP A 203 -18.75 20.67 10.42
N THR A 204 -17.72 21.12 11.13
CA THR A 204 -17.46 20.74 12.53
C THR A 204 -18.13 21.70 13.50
N HIS A 205 -18.22 21.30 14.75
CA HIS A 205 -18.65 22.09 15.91
C HIS A 205 -17.83 23.38 16.10
N TRP A 206 -16.61 23.44 15.56
CA TRP A 206 -15.76 24.63 15.57
C TRP A 206 -16.06 25.61 14.43
N ASP A 207 -17.23 25.50 13.78
CA ASP A 207 -17.62 26.29 12.60
C ASP A 207 -16.56 26.23 11.48
N THR A 208 -15.81 25.13 11.42
CA THR A 208 -14.73 24.89 10.46
C THR A 208 -15.11 23.72 9.57
N SER A 209 -15.04 23.89 8.26
CA SER A 209 -15.28 22.81 7.30
C SER A 209 -14.00 21.99 7.12
N CYS A 210 -14.02 20.75 7.57
CA CYS A 210 -12.87 19.85 7.49
C CYS A 210 -13.06 18.82 6.38
N GLY A 211 -12.05 18.72 5.51
CA GLY A 211 -12.01 17.72 4.45
C GLY A 211 -11.61 16.36 5.00
N ALA A 212 -12.47 15.35 4.84
CA ALA A 212 -12.12 13.96 5.05
C ALA A 212 -11.26 13.48 3.87
N VAL A 213 -10.07 14.05 3.77
CA VAL A 213 -9.07 13.69 2.79
C VAL A 213 -8.33 12.44 3.24
N ARG A 214 -7.68 11.76 2.31
CA ARG A 214 -6.77 10.68 2.68
C ARG A 214 -5.45 10.87 1.97
N ASN A 215 -4.43 11.15 2.77
CA ASN A 215 -3.06 11.04 2.32
C ASN A 215 -2.64 9.58 2.44
N ILE A 216 -2.83 8.78 1.39
CA ILE A 216 -2.16 7.48 1.34
C ILE A 216 -0.67 7.76 1.13
N PRO A 217 0.21 7.19 1.96
CA PRO A 217 1.63 7.38 1.78
C PRO A 217 2.05 6.79 0.43
N ASN A 218 2.61 7.65 -0.41
CA ASN A 218 3.08 7.31 -1.75
C ASN A 218 4.24 6.29 -1.70
N LYS A 219 4.64 5.76 -2.85
CA LYS A 219 5.83 4.89 -2.97
C LYS A 219 6.93 5.55 -3.77
N VAL A 220 8.09 4.89 -3.79
CA VAL A 220 9.28 5.37 -4.48
C VAL A 220 9.75 4.41 -5.55
N ILE A 221 10.12 4.97 -6.70
CA ILE A 221 10.86 4.29 -7.76
C ILE A 221 12.18 5.02 -8.02
N ILE A 222 13.28 4.29 -7.97
CA ILE A 222 14.65 4.82 -7.89
C ILE A 222 15.47 4.28 -9.05
N ASP A 223 16.16 5.13 -9.80
CA ASP A 223 17.19 4.67 -10.73
C ASP A 223 18.55 4.53 -10.03
N LEU A 224 18.85 3.31 -9.60
CA LEU A 224 20.09 3.02 -8.89
C LEU A 224 21.35 3.28 -9.72
N ARG A 225 21.29 3.35 -11.06
CA ARG A 225 22.46 3.67 -11.91
C ARG A 225 23.02 5.04 -11.60
N ARG A 226 22.15 5.97 -11.18
CA ARG A 226 22.49 7.37 -10.88
C ARG A 226 23.13 7.57 -9.51
N LEU A 227 23.08 6.56 -8.65
CA LEU A 227 23.56 6.64 -7.28
C LEU A 227 24.94 5.99 -7.12
N LYS A 228 25.69 6.38 -6.11
CA LYS A 228 26.86 5.63 -5.64
C LYS A 228 26.43 4.69 -4.52
N LEU A 229 27.17 3.58 -4.33
CA LEU A 229 26.89 2.69 -3.21
C LEU A 229 27.04 3.41 -1.85
N SER A 230 27.91 4.42 -1.76
CA SER A 230 28.07 5.28 -0.59
C SER A 230 26.82 6.08 -0.24
N ASP A 231 26.01 6.45 -1.23
CA ASP A 231 24.77 7.21 -1.00
C ASP A 231 23.75 6.39 -0.22
N LEU A 232 23.69 5.08 -0.50
CA LEU A 232 22.87 4.11 0.23
C LEU A 232 23.45 3.74 1.61
N ASN A 233 24.69 4.14 1.92
CA ASN A 233 25.33 3.87 3.20
C ASN A 233 25.24 5.04 4.19
N LYS A 234 24.69 6.20 3.79
CA LYS A 234 24.49 7.33 4.70
C LYS A 234 23.58 6.93 5.85
N SER A 235 23.90 7.38 7.06
CA SER A 235 23.13 7.09 8.28
C SER A 235 21.73 7.69 8.26
N SER A 236 21.50 8.72 7.45
CA SER A 236 20.20 9.34 7.25
C SER A 236 19.26 8.54 6.36
N GLN A 237 19.74 7.52 5.63
CA GLN A 237 18.88 6.67 4.82
C GLN A 237 17.99 5.80 5.70
N THR A 238 16.70 6.10 5.69
CA THR A 238 15.70 5.39 6.49
C THR A 238 15.25 4.11 5.83
N GLY A 239 15.39 3.96 4.50
CA GLY A 239 14.83 2.80 3.76
C GLY A 239 13.30 2.71 3.84
N ASN A 240 12.64 3.81 4.22
CA ASN A 240 11.19 3.89 4.27
C ASN A 240 10.64 3.84 2.84
N PRO A 241 9.75 2.88 2.51
CA PRO A 241 9.21 2.77 1.15
C PRO A 241 8.37 3.98 0.75
N HIS A 242 8.01 4.85 1.70
CA HIS A 242 7.20 6.04 1.49
C HIS A 242 7.98 7.35 1.45
N GLN A 243 9.31 7.30 1.54
CA GLN A 243 10.15 8.50 1.52
C GLN A 243 11.28 8.32 0.51
N PRO A 244 11.54 9.35 -0.31
CA PRO A 244 12.73 9.39 -1.13
C PRO A 244 14.02 9.24 -0.33
N LEU A 245 15.10 8.84 -0.99
CA LEU A 245 16.41 8.79 -0.35
C LEU A 245 16.89 10.20 0.02
N ASP A 246 17.54 10.33 1.18
CA ASP A 246 18.14 11.58 1.71
C ASP A 246 19.45 11.97 0.98
N ILE A 247 19.36 12.05 -0.34
CA ILE A 247 20.39 12.49 -1.28
C ILE A 247 19.78 13.38 -2.37
N CYS A 248 18.46 13.45 -2.43
CA CYS A 248 17.70 14.20 -3.40
C CYS A 248 17.37 15.59 -2.82
N PRO A 249 17.37 16.65 -3.64
CA PRO A 249 17.05 18.01 -3.18
C PRO A 249 15.60 18.12 -2.67
N GLU A 250 15.32 19.17 -1.89
CA GLU A 250 13.96 19.49 -1.41
C GLU A 250 12.98 19.65 -2.60
N ASN A 251 11.71 19.23 -2.43
CA ASN A 251 10.60 19.24 -3.41
C ASN A 251 10.49 18.06 -4.42
N ILE A 252 10.60 16.81 -3.96
CA ILE A 252 10.40 15.60 -4.80
C ILE A 252 8.91 15.18 -4.87
N TYR A 253 8.02 15.95 -4.23
CA TYR A 253 6.58 15.67 -4.24
C TYR A 253 5.98 16.12 -5.58
N SER A 254 5.82 15.16 -6.48
CA SER A 254 5.13 15.37 -7.75
C SER A 254 3.61 15.32 -7.54
N LYS A 255 2.88 16.19 -8.26
CA LYS A 255 1.43 16.08 -8.36
C LYS A 255 1.08 14.90 -9.26
N ILE A 256 -0.13 14.37 -9.12
CA ILE A 256 -0.65 13.30 -9.99
C ILE A 256 -0.56 13.69 -11.45
N SER A 257 -0.76 14.96 -11.83
CA SER A 257 -0.62 15.43 -13.21
C SER A 257 0.81 15.30 -13.78
N ASP A 258 1.81 15.14 -12.90
CA ASP A 258 3.22 15.28 -13.25
C ASP A 258 3.97 13.94 -13.15
N THR A 259 3.33 12.89 -12.61
CA THR A 259 3.96 11.58 -12.42
C THR A 259 3.60 10.62 -13.56
N PRO A 260 4.56 9.99 -14.26
CA PRO A 260 4.22 9.03 -15.34
C PRO A 260 3.67 7.70 -14.82
N PHE A 261 3.71 7.47 -13.51
CA PHE A 261 3.11 6.31 -12.89
C PHE A 261 2.21 6.71 -11.72
N ILE A 262 1.21 5.89 -11.46
CA ILE A 262 0.33 5.92 -10.29
C ILE A 262 0.31 4.54 -9.64
N LEU A 263 0.06 4.49 -8.34
CA LEU A 263 0.01 3.27 -7.57
C LEU A 263 -1.43 3.04 -7.11
N HIS A 264 -1.85 1.79 -7.15
CA HIS A 264 -3.16 1.38 -6.70
C HIS A 264 -3.05 0.25 -5.71
N HIS A 265 -3.99 0.19 -4.76
CA HIS A 265 -4.10 -0.93 -3.85
C HIS A 265 -5.03 -2.03 -4.37
N TYR A 266 -4.66 -3.28 -4.13
CA TYR A 266 -5.62 -4.38 -4.06
C TYR A 266 -6.41 -4.24 -2.76
N MET A 267 -7.73 -4.19 -2.87
CA MET A 267 -8.60 -4.21 -1.69
C MET A 267 -8.90 -5.65 -1.28
N GLY A 268 -9.26 -6.51 -2.23
CA GLY A 268 -9.67 -7.88 -1.95
C GLY A 268 -11.03 -7.97 -1.28
N THR A 269 -11.59 -9.19 -1.27
CA THR A 269 -12.80 -9.50 -0.51
C THR A 269 -12.54 -9.40 0.99
N PRO A 270 -13.59 -9.36 1.85
CA PRO A 270 -13.39 -9.46 3.28
C PRO A 270 -12.52 -10.67 3.68
N GLU A 271 -12.75 -11.83 3.08
CA GLU A 271 -11.98 -13.05 3.36
C GLU A 271 -10.50 -12.85 3.04
N GLN A 272 -10.19 -12.24 1.88
CA GLN A 272 -8.82 -11.92 1.48
C GLN A 272 -8.19 -10.88 2.39
N TRP A 273 -8.91 -9.77 2.64
CA TRP A 273 -8.43 -8.68 3.46
C TRP A 273 -8.14 -9.14 4.89
N PHE A 274 -8.97 -10.00 5.49
CA PHE A 274 -8.80 -10.47 6.87
C PHE A 274 -7.95 -11.75 7.00
N TYR A 275 -7.57 -12.37 5.88
CA TYR A 275 -6.81 -13.61 5.84
C TYR A 275 -5.52 -13.60 6.69
N ARG A 276 -4.82 -12.45 6.74
CA ARG A 276 -3.60 -12.28 7.54
C ARG A 276 -3.90 -12.36 9.05
N GLY A 277 -3.92 -13.55 9.64
CA GLY A 277 -4.18 -13.72 11.08
C GLY A 277 -3.10 -13.12 12.00
N GLY A 278 -1.91 -12.83 11.45
CA GLY A 278 -0.76 -12.31 12.19
C GLY A 278 -0.65 -10.79 12.30
N ASP A 279 -1.55 -10.02 11.69
CA ASP A 279 -1.47 -8.56 11.62
C ASP A 279 -1.61 -7.92 13.01
N LYS A 280 -0.58 -7.14 13.39
CA LYS A 280 -0.46 -6.58 14.74
C LYS A 280 -1.33 -5.35 14.99
N ARG A 281 -1.97 -4.80 13.95
CA ARG A 281 -2.88 -3.66 14.08
C ARG A 281 -4.20 -4.04 14.78
N GLY A 282 -4.53 -5.33 14.84
CA GLY A 282 -5.76 -5.84 15.45
C GLY A 282 -6.92 -5.93 14.47
N ILE A 283 -7.82 -6.88 14.69
CA ILE A 283 -8.93 -7.18 13.77
C ILE A 283 -9.94 -6.02 13.66
N GLY A 284 -10.31 -5.41 14.79
CA GLY A 284 -11.25 -4.28 14.82
C GLY A 284 -10.73 -3.07 14.05
N TYR A 285 -9.47 -2.68 14.26
CA TYR A 285 -8.85 -1.59 13.49
C TYR A 285 -8.83 -1.90 11.99
N ARG A 286 -8.46 -3.13 11.61
CA ARG A 286 -8.44 -3.52 10.19
C ARG A 286 -9.83 -3.56 9.58
N ARG A 287 -10.86 -3.91 10.36
CA ARG A 287 -12.25 -3.92 9.93
C ARG A 287 -12.76 -2.51 9.73
N ALA A 288 -12.54 -1.63 10.70
CA ALA A 288 -12.86 -0.21 10.57
C ALA A 288 -12.14 0.44 9.37
N ARG A 289 -10.88 0.07 9.12
CA ARG A 289 -10.18 0.49 7.89
C ARG A 289 -10.86 -0.06 6.64
N TYR A 290 -11.15 -1.36 6.59
CA TYR A 290 -11.86 -1.98 5.46
C TYR A 290 -13.18 -1.27 5.14
N GLU A 291 -13.96 -0.95 6.18
CA GLU A 291 -15.21 -0.20 6.06
C GLU A 291 -14.97 1.23 5.56
N ASP A 292 -14.00 1.96 6.13
CA ASP A 292 -13.58 3.29 5.65
C ASP A 292 -13.15 3.28 4.17
N TYR A 293 -12.39 2.26 3.74
CA TYR A 293 -11.99 2.10 2.34
C TYR A 293 -13.22 1.87 1.42
N ASN A 294 -14.21 1.08 1.84
CA ASN A 294 -15.37 0.74 1.02
C ASN A 294 -16.48 1.80 1.03
N GLN A 295 -16.62 2.58 2.11
CA GLN A 295 -17.61 3.67 2.19
C GLN A 295 -17.24 4.87 1.32
N ARG A 296 -15.95 5.04 0.99
CA ARG A 296 -15.47 6.17 0.19
C ARG A 296 -15.45 5.78 -1.28
N ILE A 297 -16.43 6.28 -2.03
CA ILE A 297 -16.52 6.08 -3.48
C ILE A 297 -15.29 6.69 -4.16
N GLY A 298 -14.69 5.91 -5.07
CA GLY A 298 -13.62 6.37 -5.95
C GLY A 298 -14.03 7.61 -6.75
N ALA A 299 -13.28 8.71 -6.64
CA ALA A 299 -13.54 9.94 -7.41
C ALA A 299 -13.23 9.79 -8.91
N LEU A 300 -12.50 8.75 -9.28
CA LEU A 300 -11.98 8.51 -10.61
C LEU A 300 -12.45 7.15 -11.12
N GLU A 301 -13.34 7.19 -12.10
CA GLU A 301 -13.76 6.06 -12.90
C GLU A 301 -13.37 6.40 -14.35
N LYS A 302 -12.23 5.90 -14.79
CA LYS A 302 -11.96 5.78 -16.22
C LYS A 302 -11.63 4.34 -16.48
N ASP A 303 -12.35 3.73 -17.43
CA ASP A 303 -12.10 2.38 -17.94
C ASP A 303 -10.62 2.27 -18.33
N SER A 304 -9.83 1.79 -17.38
CA SER A 304 -8.38 1.85 -17.47
C SER A 304 -7.91 0.79 -18.47
N PRO A 305 -6.92 1.11 -19.33
CA PRO A 305 -6.19 0.14 -20.15
C PRO A 305 -5.66 -1.07 -19.37
N ILE A 306 -5.65 -0.99 -18.03
CA ILE A 306 -5.36 -2.11 -17.15
C ILE A 306 -6.11 -3.38 -17.57
N ARG A 307 -7.40 -3.33 -17.94
CA ARG A 307 -8.19 -4.55 -18.20
C ARG A 307 -7.64 -5.43 -19.32
N PHE A 308 -6.93 -4.84 -20.27
CA PHE A 308 -6.34 -5.59 -21.38
C PHE A 308 -5.07 -6.36 -21.00
N TRP A 309 -4.48 -6.11 -19.81
CA TRP A 309 -3.21 -6.75 -19.41
C TRP A 309 -3.32 -8.28 -19.42
N LEU A 310 -4.45 -8.85 -18.95
CA LEU A 310 -4.60 -10.29 -18.81
C LEU A 310 -4.69 -10.95 -20.18
N ASN A 311 -5.52 -10.40 -21.08
CA ASN A 311 -5.61 -10.88 -22.46
C ASN A 311 -4.24 -10.77 -23.16
N ASN A 312 -3.59 -9.61 -23.09
CA ASN A 312 -2.28 -9.40 -23.69
C ASN A 312 -1.20 -10.31 -23.10
N PHE A 313 -1.25 -10.58 -21.80
CA PHE A 313 -0.38 -11.52 -21.13
C PHE A 313 -0.59 -12.93 -21.67
N VAL A 314 -1.84 -13.41 -21.73
CA VAL A 314 -2.19 -14.73 -22.25
C VAL A 314 -1.79 -14.89 -23.71
N THR A 315 -2.01 -13.87 -24.55
CA THR A 315 -1.55 -13.86 -25.95
C THR A 315 -0.02 -13.95 -26.04
N LYS A 316 0.70 -13.22 -25.17
CA LYS A 316 2.17 -13.17 -25.20
C LYS A 316 2.83 -14.45 -24.69
N VAL A 317 2.32 -15.06 -23.62
CA VAL A 317 2.96 -16.25 -23.00
C VAL A 317 2.34 -17.58 -23.46
N GLY A 318 1.15 -17.53 -24.04
CA GLY A 318 0.36 -18.71 -24.43
C GLY A 318 -0.58 -19.18 -23.31
N SER A 319 -1.77 -19.66 -23.67
CA SER A 319 -2.83 -20.05 -22.72
C SER A 319 -2.40 -21.11 -21.71
N THR A 320 -1.72 -22.18 -22.16
CA THR A 320 -1.24 -23.26 -21.28
C THR A 320 -0.29 -22.73 -20.22
N GLU A 321 0.66 -21.89 -20.63
CA GLU A 321 1.65 -21.33 -19.72
C GLU A 321 1.03 -20.29 -18.79
N ALA A 322 0.13 -19.45 -19.30
CA ALA A 322 -0.59 -18.48 -18.48
C ALA A 322 -1.39 -19.18 -17.37
N LYS A 323 -2.08 -20.28 -17.67
CA LYS A 323 -2.79 -21.10 -16.67
C LYS A 323 -1.85 -21.67 -15.61
N ARG A 324 -0.65 -22.12 -16.01
CA ARG A 324 0.38 -22.60 -15.07
C ARG A 324 0.86 -21.49 -14.14
N LEU A 325 1.19 -20.32 -14.70
CA LEU A 325 1.71 -19.17 -13.97
C LEU A 325 0.66 -18.59 -13.01
N LEU A 326 -0.58 -18.45 -13.47
CA LEU A 326 -1.72 -17.87 -12.75
C LEU A 326 -2.53 -18.90 -11.93
N ASN A 327 -2.05 -20.14 -11.81
CA ASN A 327 -2.77 -21.17 -11.09
C ASN A 327 -3.08 -20.73 -9.64
N ASN A 328 -4.36 -20.79 -9.25
CA ASN A 328 -4.90 -20.33 -7.95
C ASN A 328 -4.84 -18.82 -7.69
N VAL A 329 -4.75 -17.98 -8.73
CA VAL A 329 -4.84 -16.52 -8.57
C VAL A 329 -6.11 -16.11 -7.82
N GLY A 330 -5.98 -15.19 -6.87
CA GLY A 330 -7.08 -14.72 -6.02
C GLY A 330 -7.61 -15.75 -5.00
N ARG A 331 -7.16 -17.00 -5.02
CA ARG A 331 -7.66 -18.05 -4.11
C ARG A 331 -6.86 -18.08 -2.81
N LEU A 332 -7.58 -18.11 -1.69
CA LEU A 332 -6.97 -18.29 -0.37
C LEU A 332 -6.48 -19.72 -0.20
N GLU A 333 -5.22 -19.87 0.19
CA GLU A 333 -4.70 -21.17 0.60
C GLU A 333 -5.12 -21.49 2.05
N PRO A 334 -5.20 -22.77 2.45
CA PRO A 334 -5.41 -23.10 3.84
C PRO A 334 -4.20 -22.70 4.70
N LEU A 335 -4.43 -21.99 5.81
CA LEU A 335 -3.39 -21.69 6.78
C LEU A 335 -3.11 -22.91 7.68
N PRO A 336 -1.85 -23.25 7.98
CA PRO A 336 -1.54 -24.35 8.89
C PRO A 336 -2.22 -24.19 10.25
N GLY A 337 -3.02 -25.19 10.64
CA GLY A 337 -3.71 -25.22 11.94
C GLY A 337 -4.97 -24.35 12.02
N ILE A 338 -5.40 -23.71 10.93
CA ILE A 338 -6.64 -22.92 10.87
C ILE A 338 -7.51 -23.54 9.78
N LYS A 339 -8.63 -24.15 10.15
CA LYS A 339 -9.68 -24.45 9.17
C LYS A 339 -10.20 -23.10 8.68
N LEU A 340 -10.22 -22.89 7.36
CA LEU A 340 -10.95 -21.79 6.76
C LEU A 340 -12.40 -21.94 7.20
N VAL A 341 -12.82 -21.17 8.20
CA VAL A 341 -14.22 -21.09 8.60
C VAL A 341 -14.89 -20.34 7.45
N GLU A 342 -15.97 -20.91 6.90
CA GLU A 342 -16.84 -20.16 6.00
C GLU A 342 -17.19 -18.82 6.66
N PRO A 343 -17.28 -17.71 5.90
CA PRO A 343 -17.59 -16.42 6.47
C PRO A 343 -18.84 -16.59 7.34
N ALA A 344 -18.67 -16.49 8.66
CA ALA A 344 -19.79 -16.46 9.57
C ALA A 344 -20.69 -15.34 9.02
N GLU A 345 -21.95 -15.67 8.75
CA GLU A 345 -22.97 -14.66 8.50
C GLU A 345 -22.74 -13.58 9.55
N VAL A 346 -22.40 -12.38 9.07
CA VAL A 346 -22.17 -11.23 9.92
C VAL A 346 -23.49 -11.05 10.66
N SER A 347 -23.56 -11.55 11.89
CA SER A 347 -24.72 -11.36 12.74
C SER A 347 -24.86 -9.87 12.91
N SER A 348 -25.87 -9.30 12.28
CA SER A 348 -26.28 -7.91 12.34
C SER A 348 -26.89 -7.59 13.70
N GLU A 349 -26.30 -8.09 14.80
CA GLU A 349 -26.52 -7.50 16.11
C GLU A 349 -25.89 -6.11 16.05
N GLN A 350 -26.71 -5.15 15.63
CA GLN A 350 -26.49 -3.72 15.77
C GLN A 350 -26.38 -3.42 17.27
N ASN A 351 -25.23 -3.73 17.86
CA ASN A 351 -24.85 -3.09 19.11
C ASN A 351 -24.80 -1.60 18.81
N GLN A 352 -25.77 -0.88 19.38
CA GLN A 352 -25.90 0.55 19.24
C GLN A 352 -24.55 1.19 19.60
N SER A 353 -23.99 1.98 18.68
CA SER A 353 -22.67 2.58 18.86
C SER A 353 -22.65 3.45 20.14
N ILE A 354 -21.56 3.38 20.90
CA ILE A 354 -21.43 4.12 22.18
C ILE A 354 -21.55 5.63 21.96
N TYR A 355 -20.96 6.11 20.86
CA TYR A 355 -20.97 7.50 20.44
C TYR A 355 -21.65 7.65 19.07
N LYS A 356 -22.06 8.88 18.74
CA LYS A 356 -22.71 9.24 17.46
C LYS A 356 -21.88 10.28 16.68
N ILE A 357 -22.18 10.40 15.39
CA ILE A 357 -21.63 11.46 14.54
C ILE A 357 -21.97 12.84 15.15
N GLY A 358 -20.99 13.74 15.17
CA GLY A 358 -21.08 15.07 15.77
C GLY A 358 -20.80 15.11 17.28
N ASP A 359 -20.59 13.97 17.96
CA ASP A 359 -20.14 14.00 19.35
C ASP A 359 -18.72 14.54 19.44
N VAL A 360 -18.51 15.53 20.33
CA VAL A 360 -17.19 16.09 20.66
C VAL A 360 -16.67 15.46 21.95
N LEU A 361 -15.53 14.78 21.87
CA LEU A 361 -14.94 13.97 22.94
C LEU A 361 -13.47 14.34 23.14
N ASN A 362 -12.89 14.03 24.30
CA ASN A 362 -11.44 14.02 24.45
C ASN A 362 -10.90 12.72 23.84
N VAL A 363 -10.09 12.83 22.79
CA VAL A 363 -9.49 11.73 22.03
C VAL A 363 -7.99 11.64 22.31
N ASN A 364 -7.47 10.43 22.54
CA ASN A 364 -6.05 10.16 22.69
C ASN A 364 -5.36 10.05 21.31
N TYR A 365 -4.84 11.16 20.82
CA TYR A 365 -4.26 11.29 19.48
C TYR A 365 -3.19 10.21 19.23
N ALA A 366 -3.41 9.39 18.21
CA ALA A 366 -2.54 8.28 17.80
C ALA A 366 -2.17 7.28 18.93
N GLY A 367 -2.87 7.32 20.07
CA GLY A 367 -2.50 6.56 21.27
C GLY A 367 -1.22 7.05 21.97
N ALA A 368 -0.78 8.29 21.69
CA ALA A 368 0.47 8.86 22.21
C ALA A 368 0.37 9.30 23.69
N GLY A 369 -0.83 9.28 24.27
CA GLY A 369 -1.11 9.82 25.60
C GLY A 369 -1.43 11.31 25.59
N TYR A 370 -1.49 11.94 24.42
CA TYR A 370 -1.91 13.32 24.22
C TYR A 370 -3.41 13.35 23.96
N TRP A 371 -4.16 14.09 24.80
CA TRP A 371 -5.61 14.10 24.79
C TRP A 371 -6.14 15.46 24.36
N GLU A 372 -6.93 15.50 23.29
CA GLU A 372 -7.49 16.72 22.74
C GLU A 372 -8.96 16.55 22.35
N PRO A 373 -9.73 17.65 22.29
CA PRO A 373 -11.07 17.62 21.71
C PRO A 373 -11.05 17.13 20.26
N GLY A 374 -11.85 16.11 19.97
CA GLY A 374 -12.07 15.56 18.64
C GLY A 374 -13.55 15.32 18.39
N GLU A 375 -14.02 15.60 17.18
CA GLU A 375 -15.40 15.40 16.75
C GLU A 375 -15.53 14.18 15.85
N ILE A 376 -16.50 13.31 16.14
CA ILE A 376 -16.76 12.11 15.35
C ILE A 376 -17.42 12.46 14.02
N TYR A 377 -16.81 12.05 12.91
CA TYR A 377 -17.39 12.20 11.57
C TYR A 377 -17.75 10.87 10.89
N ALA A 378 -17.26 9.72 11.40
CA ALA A 378 -17.62 8.40 10.89
C ALA A 378 -17.64 7.33 12.00
N ILE A 379 -18.49 6.32 11.82
CA ILE A 379 -18.68 5.19 12.75
C ILE A 379 -18.47 3.89 11.99
N TYR A 380 -17.81 2.94 12.63
CA TYR A 380 -17.50 1.61 12.11
C TYR A 380 -17.89 0.53 13.11
N SER A 381 -17.80 -0.72 12.67
CA SER A 381 -17.99 -1.89 13.53
C SER A 381 -17.03 -1.90 14.72
N ASP A 382 -17.38 -2.67 15.75
CA ASP A 382 -16.55 -2.91 16.94
C ASP A 382 -16.17 -1.62 17.70
N ASN A 383 -17.03 -0.61 17.69
CA ASN A 383 -16.81 0.68 18.37
C ASN A 383 -15.53 1.40 17.91
N PHE A 384 -15.29 1.38 16.60
CA PHE A 384 -14.29 2.21 15.94
C PHE A 384 -14.94 3.43 15.30
N TYR A 385 -14.21 4.54 15.30
CA TYR A 385 -14.70 5.83 14.86
C TYR A 385 -13.61 6.55 14.07
N SER A 386 -13.99 7.51 13.24
CA SER A 386 -13.04 8.51 12.76
C SER A 386 -13.40 9.89 13.28
N VAL A 387 -12.37 10.66 13.61
CA VAL A 387 -12.52 11.98 14.24
C VAL A 387 -11.73 13.06 13.50
N PHE A 388 -12.23 14.29 13.58
CA PHE A 388 -11.46 15.51 13.30
C PHE A 388 -11.05 16.18 14.59
N PHE A 389 -9.86 16.77 14.59
CA PHE A 389 -9.43 17.73 15.59
C PHE A 389 -9.70 19.17 15.10
N GLU A 390 -9.54 20.15 15.98
CA GLU A 390 -9.84 21.57 15.71
C GLU A 390 -9.05 22.12 14.50
N ASP A 391 -7.83 21.62 14.27
CA ASP A 391 -6.99 21.99 13.13
C ASP A 391 -7.32 21.22 11.83
N CYS A 392 -8.44 20.52 11.79
CA CYS A 392 -8.84 19.57 10.75
C CYS A 392 -7.90 18.38 10.55
N THR A 393 -6.96 18.12 11.47
CA THR A 393 -6.22 16.86 11.48
C THR A 393 -7.21 15.71 11.68
N GLN A 394 -7.00 14.62 10.95
CA GLN A 394 -7.88 13.45 10.95
C GLN A 394 -7.22 12.26 11.66
N GLU A 395 -7.97 11.55 12.49
CA GLU A 395 -7.59 10.20 12.94
C GLU A 395 -8.66 9.20 12.51
N ILE A 396 -8.27 8.23 11.68
CA ILE A 396 -9.14 7.18 11.13
C ILE A 396 -9.09 5.94 12.01
N ALA A 397 -10.25 5.35 12.29
CA ALA A 397 -10.38 4.10 13.02
C ALA A 397 -9.73 4.15 14.42
N THR A 398 -10.08 5.18 15.19
CA THR A 398 -9.78 5.25 16.62
C THR A 398 -10.82 4.47 17.43
N PHE A 399 -10.37 3.73 18.43
CA PHE A 399 -11.23 2.84 19.24
C PHE A 399 -11.89 3.60 20.39
N ALA A 400 -13.11 3.22 20.78
CA ALA A 400 -13.87 3.85 21.88
C ALA A 400 -13.07 4.10 23.16
N GLU A 401 -12.20 3.17 23.57
CA GLU A 401 -11.38 3.31 24.78
C GLU A 401 -10.34 4.44 24.72
N ARG A 402 -10.05 4.95 23.51
CA ARG A 402 -9.22 6.14 23.29
C ARG A 402 -10.02 7.43 23.34
N MET A 403 -11.30 7.38 23.68
CA MET A 403 -12.20 8.52 23.72
C MET A 403 -12.92 8.57 25.06
N LYS A 404 -13.13 9.79 25.57
CA LYS A 404 -13.91 10.01 26.79
C LYS A 404 -14.67 11.33 26.70
N PRO A 405 -15.83 11.45 27.38
CA PRO A 405 -16.58 12.70 27.41
C PRO A 405 -15.70 13.88 27.86
N LEU A 406 -15.95 15.06 27.27
CA LEU A 406 -15.37 16.30 27.78
C LEU A 406 -15.79 16.49 29.24
N LYS A 407 -14.82 16.75 30.13
CA LYS A 407 -15.16 17.11 31.52
C LYS A 407 -16.01 18.37 31.48
N LYS A 408 -17.26 18.30 31.97
CA LYS A 408 -18.09 19.50 32.16
C LYS A 408 -17.28 20.52 32.96
N GLN A 409 -16.99 21.67 32.37
CA GLN A 409 -16.50 22.80 33.15
C GLN A 409 -17.57 23.09 34.20
N SER A 410 -17.23 22.92 35.48
CA SER A 410 -18.11 23.33 36.58
C SER A 410 -18.41 24.81 36.39
N SER A 411 -19.67 25.14 36.09
CA SER A 411 -20.12 26.52 36.03
C SER A 411 -19.81 27.19 37.37
N LYS A 412 -18.80 28.08 37.39
CA LYS A 412 -18.59 28.97 38.53
C LYS A 412 -19.84 29.85 38.62
N LYS A 413 -20.76 29.50 39.51
CA LYS A 413 -21.84 30.39 39.94
C LYS A 413 -21.19 31.71 40.35
N LYS A 414 -21.36 32.76 39.53
CA LYS A 414 -21.11 34.13 39.96
C LYS A 414 -21.99 34.37 41.18
N LYS A 415 -21.38 34.43 42.37
CA LYS A 415 -22.02 35.04 43.54
C LYS A 415 -22.17 36.52 43.20
N VAL A 416 -23.40 36.92 42.87
CA VAL A 416 -23.81 38.32 42.91
C VAL A 416 -23.73 38.74 44.37
N LYS A 417 -22.93 39.75 44.66
CA LYS A 417 -22.90 40.46 45.94
C LYS A 417 -23.74 41.71 45.81
#